data_AF-A0A1M7SG44-F1
#
_entry.id   AF-A0A1M7SG44-F1
#
_cell.length_a   1.000
_cell.length_b   1.000
_cell.length_c   1.000
_cell.angle_alpha   90.00
_cell.angle_beta   90.00
_cell.angle_gamma   90.00
#
_symmetry.space_group_name_H-M   'P 1'
#
loop_
_entity.id
_entity.type
_entity.pdbx_description
1 polymer ?
#
loop_
_entity_poly.entity_id
_entity_poly.type
_entity_poly.pdbx_seq_one_letter_code
_entity_poly.pdbx_strand_id
1 'polypeptide(L)'
;MTVERRVRLQFEESARTAGTHGNLSAVRSDGAVLWVAGDETATIERLVADAPEEPHRYAQQTGVRLADHVELPAPEDDEDEADIEGLARHGCFLWAVGSHSLRRKQIKARHSGGKALRRLAAVTGQPNRQLLVRLPVAVVDGLPTVVRELEEDGIRHRAASFGLHGADLRDVLADDEHLGPFLPLPGKDNGLDVEGIAVAGPRVYLGLRGPVLRGWAVVLELHPEVDPAAPERLHLTAFDDGRPYRKHVLRLRGLGVRDLCPHGDDLLVLAGPTMDLDGPVHVFRWHGALQADTPQVVRGDLLTRELDLPYGEGHDHAEGIGVLGPDDGPRLLVVHDSPSPDRLTDDGSVLADVVRLPGAPCRSVPDRGGVLPQRQPTAGPEVGGTASPDVHLREITDEDREAVRALRVRGRQKRFVASVSCSLRDAAETPQANPWSRAVYCGDEPVGFVMLSWKPRKGRYRGRHFLWRLLIDKRYQGRGIGRAVLTQIVDLVRADGGTELLTSYEPGEGGPWPFYQRFGFRPTGETDDGEIVLRLPLPAS
;
A
#
# COMPACT_ATOMS: atom_id res chain seq x y z
N MET A 1 7.10 16.70 7.14
CA MET A 1 6.51 15.97 8.27
C MET A 1 7.48 16.06 9.44
N THR A 2 7.00 16.22 10.67
CA THR A 2 7.87 16.38 11.84
C THR A 2 7.75 15.13 12.71
N VAL A 3 8.88 14.52 13.04
CA VAL A 3 8.97 13.49 14.09
C VAL A 3 8.27 14.03 15.35
N GLU A 4 7.27 13.31 15.87
CA GLU A 4 6.49 13.77 17.02
C GLU A 4 7.33 13.68 18.29
N ARG A 5 8.02 12.55 18.46
CA ARG A 5 8.97 12.32 19.55
C ARG A 5 9.94 11.19 19.17
N ARG A 6 11.00 11.05 19.96
CA ARG A 6 11.94 9.92 19.88
C ARG A 6 11.76 8.97 21.06
N VAL A 7 12.05 7.69 20.85
CA VAL A 7 12.05 6.62 21.84
C VAL A 7 13.45 6.07 21.98
N ARG A 8 13.91 5.85 23.21
CA ARG A 8 15.22 5.25 23.47
C ARG A 8 15.13 3.74 23.45
N LEU A 9 15.97 3.09 22.65
CA LEU A 9 16.16 1.64 22.64
C LEU A 9 17.47 1.32 23.35
N GLN A 10 17.36 0.80 24.57
CA GLN A 10 18.50 0.52 25.43
C GLN A 10 18.84 -0.97 25.39
N PHE A 11 19.97 -1.27 24.76
CA PHE A 11 20.52 -2.62 24.65
C PHE A 11 21.49 -2.94 25.80
N GLU A 12 21.73 -4.22 26.06
CA GLU A 12 22.73 -4.69 27.00
C GLU A 12 24.17 -4.43 26.48
N GLU A 13 25.13 -4.47 27.40
CA GLU A 13 26.53 -4.19 27.11
C GLU A 13 27.14 -5.15 26.07
N SER A 14 26.68 -6.40 26.06
CA SER A 14 27.10 -7.42 25.08
C SER A 14 26.77 -7.00 23.64
N ALA A 15 25.53 -6.59 23.38
CA ALA A 15 25.09 -6.11 22.07
C ALA A 15 25.80 -4.81 21.66
N ARG A 16 26.05 -3.91 22.61
CA ARG A 16 26.83 -2.69 22.35
C ARG A 16 28.28 -2.98 21.99
N THR A 17 28.91 -3.89 22.72
CA THR A 17 30.32 -4.28 22.50
C THR A 17 30.49 -5.00 21.15
N ALA A 18 29.50 -5.79 20.75
CA ALA A 18 29.46 -6.46 19.45
C ALA A 18 29.12 -5.51 18.29
N GLY A 19 28.60 -4.31 18.56
CA GLY A 19 28.18 -3.35 17.52
C GLY A 19 26.78 -3.61 16.94
N THR A 20 26.14 -4.72 17.29
CA THR A 20 24.89 -5.20 16.65
C THR A 20 23.67 -4.34 16.95
N HIS A 21 23.68 -3.58 18.06
CA HIS A 21 22.62 -2.64 18.44
C HIS A 21 22.35 -1.51 17.42
N GLY A 22 23.29 -1.22 16.53
CA GLY A 22 23.18 -0.14 15.54
C GLY A 22 22.53 -0.55 14.22
N ASN A 23 22.44 -1.83 13.92
CA ASN A 23 22.02 -2.31 12.60
C ASN A 23 20.63 -2.92 12.68
N LEU A 24 19.61 -2.08 12.88
CA LEU A 24 18.22 -2.52 13.06
C LEU A 24 17.49 -2.57 11.72
N SER A 25 17.11 -3.78 11.30
CA SER A 25 16.36 -4.06 10.07
C SER A 25 14.85 -4.19 10.32
N ALA A 26 14.45 -4.75 11.47
CA ALA A 26 13.06 -5.09 11.74
C ALA A 26 12.56 -4.66 13.13
N VAL A 27 11.27 -4.33 13.23
CA VAL A 27 10.63 -3.96 14.52
C VAL A 27 9.15 -4.33 14.59
N ARG A 28 8.68 -4.91 15.70
CA ARG A 28 7.25 -5.14 15.96
C ARG A 28 6.88 -4.91 17.41
N SER A 29 5.83 -4.12 17.63
CA SER A 29 5.21 -3.93 18.94
C SER A 29 4.34 -5.13 19.33
N ASP A 30 4.34 -5.48 20.61
CA ASP A 30 3.53 -6.56 21.20
C ASP A 30 3.20 -6.21 22.65
N GLY A 31 2.17 -5.36 22.83
CA GLY A 31 1.80 -4.83 24.15
C GLY A 31 2.94 -4.03 24.79
N ALA A 32 3.41 -4.49 25.95
CA ALA A 32 4.51 -3.87 26.70
C ALA A 32 5.90 -4.15 26.09
N VAL A 33 5.98 -4.96 25.05
CA VAL A 33 7.23 -5.44 24.46
C VAL A 33 7.43 -4.86 23.06
N LEU A 34 8.70 -4.65 22.71
CA LEU A 34 9.16 -4.39 21.37
C LEU A 34 10.11 -5.51 20.93
N TRP A 35 9.77 -6.19 19.85
CA TRP A 35 10.65 -7.12 19.15
C TRP A 35 11.46 -6.33 18.13
N VAL A 36 12.79 -6.48 18.14
CA VAL A 36 13.68 -5.91 17.14
C VAL A 36 14.67 -6.97 16.66
N ALA A 37 15.15 -6.84 15.43
CA ALA A 37 16.21 -7.67 14.90
C ALA A 37 17.12 -6.84 13.99
N GLY A 38 18.29 -7.38 13.69
CA GLY A 38 19.28 -6.79 12.80
C GLY A 38 19.76 -7.74 11.72
N ASP A 39 20.42 -7.19 10.71
CA ASP A 39 20.94 -7.93 9.55
C ASP A 39 22.28 -8.65 9.84
N GLU A 40 22.93 -8.37 10.96
CA GLU A 40 24.23 -8.97 11.31
C GLU A 40 24.15 -10.20 12.23
N THR A 41 22.95 -10.63 12.65
CA THR A 41 22.82 -11.72 13.63
C THR A 41 21.63 -12.64 13.36
N ALA A 42 21.72 -13.88 13.84
CA ALA A 42 20.59 -14.80 13.92
C ALA A 42 19.83 -14.67 15.26
N THR A 43 19.70 -13.46 15.79
CA THR A 43 19.01 -13.19 17.06
C THR A 43 17.87 -12.18 16.90
N ILE A 44 16.78 -12.43 17.63
CA ILE A 44 15.70 -11.48 17.82
C ILE A 44 15.81 -10.95 19.24
N GLU A 45 15.77 -9.64 19.40
CA GLU A 45 15.86 -9.00 20.71
C GLU A 45 14.47 -8.56 21.17
N ARG A 46 14.15 -8.90 22.42
CA ARG A 46 12.97 -8.41 23.11
C ARG A 46 13.36 -7.26 24.03
N LEU A 47 12.75 -6.10 23.85
CA LEU A 47 12.90 -4.97 24.77
C LEU A 47 11.56 -4.67 25.46
N VAL A 48 11.60 -4.22 26.71
CA VAL A 48 10.43 -3.94 27.56
C VAL A 48 10.23 -2.44 27.72
N ALA A 49 9.01 -1.97 27.48
CA ALA A 49 8.61 -0.58 27.65
C ALA A 49 8.69 -0.13 29.11
N ASP A 50 9.13 1.10 29.34
CA ASP A 50 8.99 1.77 30.63
C ASP A 50 7.53 2.12 30.97
N ALA A 51 6.77 2.51 29.95
CA ALA A 51 5.33 2.77 30.01
C ALA A 51 4.63 2.13 28.80
N PRO A 52 3.90 1.00 28.96
CA PRO A 52 3.34 0.25 27.84
C PRO A 52 2.41 1.04 26.90
N GLU A 53 1.63 1.99 27.44
CA GLU A 53 0.68 2.77 26.66
C GLU A 53 1.33 3.93 25.89
N GLU A 54 2.40 4.51 26.44
CA GLU A 54 3.15 5.61 25.82
C GLU A 54 4.65 5.48 26.13
N PRO A 55 5.34 4.56 25.44
CA PRO A 55 6.71 4.19 25.78
C PRO A 55 7.67 5.32 25.44
N HIS A 56 8.49 5.77 26.39
CA HIS A 56 9.59 6.71 26.15
C HIS A 56 10.93 5.98 26.02
N ARG A 57 11.00 4.78 26.60
CA ARG A 57 12.17 3.91 26.55
C ARG A 57 11.74 2.45 26.49
N TYR A 58 12.46 1.68 25.68
CA TYR A 58 12.49 0.23 25.74
C TYR A 58 13.86 -0.22 26.27
N ALA A 59 13.89 -1.13 27.23
CA ALA A 59 15.11 -1.63 27.88
C ALA A 59 14.98 -3.12 28.24
N GLN A 60 15.76 -3.62 29.20
CA GLN A 60 15.65 -5.01 29.72
C GLN A 60 15.69 -6.05 28.58
N GLN A 61 16.74 -5.97 27.77
CA GLN A 61 16.92 -6.83 26.61
C GLN A 61 16.85 -8.32 26.98
N THR A 62 16.17 -9.10 26.15
CA THR A 62 16.24 -10.56 26.18
C THR A 62 16.45 -11.06 24.75
N GLY A 63 17.59 -11.70 24.49
CA GLY A 63 17.91 -12.25 23.18
C GLY A 63 17.30 -13.63 22.95
N VAL A 64 16.78 -13.84 21.75
CA VAL A 64 16.22 -15.10 21.25
C VAL A 64 17.08 -15.55 20.08
N ARG A 65 17.90 -16.58 20.27
CA ARG A 65 18.72 -17.15 19.19
C ARG A 65 17.87 -18.09 18.35
N LEU A 66 17.82 -17.89 17.03
CA LEU A 66 17.01 -18.75 16.16
C LEU A 66 17.44 -20.23 16.24
N ALA A 67 18.74 -20.49 16.36
CA ALA A 67 19.31 -21.83 16.50
C ALA A 67 18.81 -22.59 17.75
N ASP A 68 18.32 -21.89 18.77
CA ASP A 68 17.74 -22.53 19.94
C ASP A 68 16.31 -23.04 19.66
N HIS A 69 15.65 -22.61 18.59
CA HIS A 69 14.25 -22.93 18.30
C HIS A 69 14.04 -23.71 17.00
N VAL A 70 14.89 -23.50 16.00
CA VAL A 70 14.85 -24.19 14.71
C VAL A 70 16.24 -24.69 14.32
N GLU A 71 16.30 -25.78 13.57
CA GLU A 71 17.57 -26.33 13.08
C GLU A 71 18.07 -25.47 11.91
N LEU A 72 19.10 -24.66 12.16
CA LEU A 72 19.77 -23.88 11.13
C LEU A 72 20.83 -24.74 10.40
N PRO A 73 21.01 -24.58 9.09
CA PRO A 73 22.09 -25.22 8.36
C PRO A 73 23.46 -24.87 8.97
N ALA A 74 24.37 -25.84 8.96
CA ALA A 74 25.73 -25.62 9.44
C ALA A 74 26.38 -24.47 8.65
N PRO A 75 26.99 -23.48 9.33
CA PRO A 75 27.66 -22.37 8.66
C PRO A 75 28.77 -22.90 7.74
N GLU A 76 28.79 -22.45 6.47
CA GLU A 76 29.88 -22.78 5.53
C GLU A 76 31.16 -21.97 5.81
N ASP A 77 31.02 -20.81 6.46
CA ASP A 77 32.08 -19.89 6.92
C ASP A 77 31.74 -19.44 8.36
N ASP A 78 32.70 -18.98 9.19
CA ASP A 78 32.53 -18.58 10.61
C ASP A 78 31.50 -17.43 10.89
N GLU A 79 30.65 -17.06 9.92
CA GLU A 79 29.61 -16.02 9.99
C GLU A 79 28.22 -16.69 10.10
N ASP A 80 27.73 -16.90 11.34
CA ASP A 80 26.37 -17.40 11.70
C ASP A 80 25.26 -16.34 11.46
N GLU A 81 25.26 -15.68 10.30
CA GLU A 81 24.32 -14.60 9.99
C GLU A 81 23.08 -15.15 9.26
N ALA A 82 21.91 -14.99 9.88
CA ALA A 82 20.63 -15.31 9.25
C ALA A 82 20.00 -14.11 8.52
N ASP A 83 20.58 -12.91 8.69
CA ASP A 83 20.08 -11.60 8.24
C ASP A 83 18.56 -11.50 8.41
N ILE A 84 18.10 -11.32 9.65
CA ILE A 84 16.66 -11.19 9.91
C ILE A 84 16.22 -9.82 9.39
N GLU A 85 15.58 -9.78 8.22
CA GLU A 85 15.17 -8.52 7.59
C GLU A 85 13.77 -8.09 8.01
N GLY A 86 12.93 -9.04 8.44
CA GLY A 86 11.54 -8.77 8.75
C GLY A 86 11.02 -9.55 9.96
N LEU A 87 10.16 -8.91 10.75
CA LEU A 87 9.45 -9.51 11.88
C LEU A 87 7.94 -9.32 11.71
N ALA A 88 7.12 -10.27 12.16
CA ALA A 88 5.66 -10.08 12.22
C ALA A 88 5.05 -10.77 13.43
N ARG A 89 3.95 -10.21 13.95
CA ARG A 89 3.25 -10.73 15.12
C ARG A 89 1.79 -11.02 14.76
N HIS A 90 1.34 -12.26 14.96
CA HIS A 90 -0.06 -12.64 14.77
C HIS A 90 -0.45 -13.82 15.68
N GLY A 91 -1.63 -13.77 16.32
CA GLY A 91 -2.12 -14.85 17.19
C GLY A 91 -1.19 -15.11 18.38
N CYS A 92 -0.71 -16.34 18.54
CA CYS A 92 0.33 -16.72 19.51
C CYS A 92 1.72 -16.88 18.87
N PHE A 93 1.96 -16.32 17.68
CA PHE A 93 3.21 -16.48 16.95
C PHE A 93 3.95 -15.17 16.70
N LEU A 94 5.27 -15.23 16.82
CA LEU A 94 6.23 -14.32 16.23
C LEU A 94 6.79 -14.97 14.97
N TRP A 95 6.89 -14.19 13.90
CA TRP A 95 7.44 -14.62 12.62
C TRP A 95 8.70 -13.82 12.32
N ALA A 96 9.67 -14.46 11.68
CA ALA A 96 10.90 -13.86 11.21
C ALA A 96 11.22 -14.35 9.80
N VAL A 97 11.75 -13.47 8.94
CA VAL A 97 12.17 -13.82 7.58
C VAL A 97 13.57 -13.32 7.32
N GLY A 98 14.37 -14.13 6.61
CA GLY A 98 15.68 -13.71 6.11
C GLY A 98 15.58 -12.98 4.76
N SER A 99 16.69 -12.48 4.23
CA SER A 99 16.68 -11.70 2.98
C SER A 99 16.37 -12.50 1.70
N HIS A 100 16.59 -13.82 1.69
CA HIS A 100 16.53 -14.67 0.47
C HIS A 100 17.44 -14.21 -0.68
N SER A 101 18.35 -13.28 -0.40
CA SER A 101 19.11 -12.57 -1.42
C SER A 101 20.44 -13.25 -1.73
N LEU A 102 20.93 -13.04 -2.96
CA LEU A 102 22.34 -13.23 -3.27
C LEU A 102 23.10 -11.94 -2.96
N ARG A 103 24.39 -12.06 -2.64
CA ARG A 103 25.27 -10.92 -2.32
C ARG A 103 26.42 -10.83 -3.31
N ARG A 104 26.71 -9.61 -3.76
CA ARG A 104 27.96 -9.28 -4.46
C ARG A 104 29.05 -8.95 -3.45
N LYS A 105 30.24 -9.51 -3.60
CA LYS A 105 31.34 -9.23 -2.67
C LYS A 105 31.78 -7.76 -2.77
N GLN A 106 31.70 -7.05 -1.65
CA GLN A 106 32.11 -5.64 -1.55
C GLN A 106 33.62 -5.44 -1.80
N ILE A 107 33.96 -4.29 -2.39
CA ILE A 107 35.31 -3.71 -2.39
C ILE A 107 35.48 -2.96 -1.06
N LYS A 108 36.59 -3.23 -0.36
CA LYS A 108 36.98 -2.53 0.87
C LYS A 108 38.16 -1.61 0.53
N ALA A 109 38.41 -0.56 1.30
CA ALA A 109 39.50 0.41 1.05
C ALA A 109 40.88 -0.23 0.81
N ARG A 110 41.13 -1.40 1.43
CA ARG A 110 42.37 -2.19 1.26
C ARG A 110 42.50 -2.93 -0.09
N HIS A 111 41.48 -2.94 -0.93
CA HIS A 111 41.47 -3.67 -2.20
C HIS A 111 41.78 -2.73 -3.37
N SER A 112 42.69 -3.13 -4.25
CA SER A 112 43.07 -2.37 -5.45
C SER A 112 43.33 -3.27 -6.66
N GLY A 113 43.38 -2.67 -7.85
CA GLY A 113 43.73 -3.33 -9.12
C GLY A 113 42.85 -4.54 -9.45
N GLY A 114 43.44 -5.57 -10.06
CA GLY A 114 42.71 -6.77 -10.47
C GLY A 114 42.04 -7.54 -9.32
N LYS A 115 42.53 -7.40 -8.08
CA LYS A 115 41.88 -8.03 -6.90
C LYS A 115 40.55 -7.36 -6.60
N ALA A 116 40.45 -6.04 -6.70
CA ALA A 116 39.20 -5.31 -6.52
C ALA A 116 38.17 -5.70 -7.59
N LEU A 117 38.58 -5.78 -8.86
CA LEU A 117 37.70 -6.19 -9.96
C LEU A 117 37.19 -7.64 -9.81
N ARG A 118 38.07 -8.58 -9.44
CA ARG A 118 37.67 -9.98 -9.19
C ARG A 118 36.66 -10.11 -8.05
N ARG A 119 36.74 -9.25 -7.03
CA ARG A 119 35.75 -9.27 -5.94
C ARG A 119 34.38 -8.84 -6.42
N LEU A 120 34.27 -7.76 -7.20
CA LEU A 120 32.98 -7.35 -7.76
C LEU A 120 32.35 -8.41 -8.67
N ALA A 121 33.14 -9.25 -9.33
CA ALA A 121 32.61 -10.33 -10.15
C ALA A 121 32.00 -11.48 -9.33
N ALA A 122 32.33 -11.60 -8.04
CA ALA A 122 31.88 -12.71 -7.20
C ALA A 122 30.49 -12.46 -6.61
N VAL A 123 29.57 -13.38 -6.88
CA VAL A 123 28.23 -13.46 -6.29
C VAL A 123 28.16 -14.73 -5.44
N THR A 124 27.64 -14.61 -4.23
CA THR A 124 27.50 -15.70 -3.26
C THR A 124 26.09 -15.70 -2.68
N GLY A 125 25.58 -16.88 -2.33
CA GLY A 125 24.36 -17.04 -1.52
C GLY A 125 24.72 -17.66 -0.17
N GLN A 126 23.84 -17.49 0.82
CA GLN A 126 23.95 -18.13 2.12
C GLN A 126 22.61 -18.82 2.45
N PRO A 127 22.57 -20.15 2.64
CA PRO A 127 21.33 -20.87 2.96
C PRO A 127 20.66 -20.35 4.24
N ASN A 128 21.45 -19.92 5.23
CA ASN A 128 20.96 -19.40 6.50
C ASN A 128 20.16 -18.08 6.37
N ARG A 129 20.17 -17.44 5.20
CA ARG A 129 19.36 -16.24 4.90
C ARG A 129 18.07 -16.56 4.15
N GLN A 130 17.83 -17.83 3.79
CA GLN A 130 16.73 -18.27 2.93
C GLN A 130 15.63 -18.97 3.75
N LEU A 131 15.19 -18.31 4.82
CA LEU A 131 14.26 -18.87 5.78
C LEU A 131 13.05 -17.98 6.05
N LEU A 132 11.94 -18.64 6.39
CA LEU A 132 10.79 -18.06 7.07
C LEU A 132 10.53 -18.91 8.31
N VAL A 133 10.55 -18.29 9.48
CA VAL A 133 10.42 -18.98 10.77
C VAL A 133 9.17 -18.49 11.48
N ARG A 134 8.47 -19.42 12.12
CA ARG A 134 7.34 -19.18 13.02
C ARG A 134 7.67 -19.71 14.40
N LEU A 135 7.65 -18.83 15.40
CA LEU A 135 8.01 -19.09 16.79
C LEU A 135 6.79 -18.92 17.70
N PRO A 136 6.42 -19.92 18.51
CA PRO A 136 5.40 -19.77 19.53
C PRO A 136 5.80 -18.73 20.58
N VAL A 137 4.84 -17.93 21.03
CA VAL A 137 5.00 -16.88 22.04
C VAL A 137 4.01 -17.16 23.16
N ALA A 138 4.55 -17.42 24.35
CA ALA A 138 3.77 -17.56 25.58
C ALA A 138 3.84 -16.26 26.40
N VAL A 139 2.91 -16.09 27.34
CA VAL A 139 3.04 -15.05 28.38
C VAL A 139 3.76 -15.65 29.58
N VAL A 140 4.99 -15.20 29.84
CA VAL A 140 5.81 -15.61 30.98
C VAL A 140 6.05 -14.37 31.84
N ASP A 141 5.69 -14.43 33.12
CA ASP A 141 5.77 -13.30 34.05
C ASP A 141 5.10 -12.02 33.55
N GLY A 142 3.99 -12.18 32.82
CA GLY A 142 3.21 -11.08 32.25
C GLY A 142 3.79 -10.49 30.96
N LEU A 143 4.86 -11.06 30.41
CA LEU A 143 5.51 -10.58 29.19
C LEU A 143 5.46 -11.62 28.07
N PRO A 144 5.17 -11.19 26.82
CA PRO A 144 5.39 -12.02 25.63
C PRO A 144 6.82 -12.57 25.59
N THR A 145 6.95 -13.89 25.49
CA THR A 145 8.22 -14.61 25.55
C THR A 145 8.20 -15.76 24.54
N VAL A 146 9.20 -15.81 23.67
CA VAL A 146 9.35 -16.91 22.72
C VAL A 146 9.61 -18.21 23.48
N VAL A 147 8.89 -19.27 23.12
CA VAL A 147 9.06 -20.61 23.68
C VAL A 147 9.22 -21.63 22.56
N ARG A 148 9.86 -22.76 22.85
CA ARG A 148 10.00 -23.85 21.87
C ARG A 148 8.66 -24.45 21.47
N GLU A 149 7.76 -24.55 22.45
CA GLU A 149 6.45 -25.16 22.29
C GLU A 149 5.43 -24.46 23.17
N LEU A 150 4.19 -24.40 22.69
CA LEU A 150 3.05 -23.83 23.39
C LEU A 150 1.85 -24.74 23.19
N GLU A 151 1.10 -25.01 24.26
CA GLU A 151 -0.22 -25.65 24.14
C GLU A 151 -1.29 -24.59 24.40
N GLU A 152 -2.16 -24.38 23.41
CA GLU A 152 -3.24 -23.40 23.45
C GLU A 152 -4.49 -24.03 22.84
N ASP A 153 -5.64 -23.91 23.53
CA ASP A 153 -6.91 -24.53 23.11
C ASP A 153 -6.83 -26.03 22.76
N GLY A 154 -5.94 -26.76 23.45
CA GLY A 154 -5.70 -28.19 23.22
C GLY A 154 -4.91 -28.51 21.95
N ILE A 155 -4.38 -27.49 21.26
CA ILE A 155 -3.50 -27.61 20.11
C ILE A 155 -2.07 -27.33 20.54
N ARG A 156 -1.16 -28.26 20.22
CA ARG A 156 0.27 -28.10 20.49
C ARG A 156 0.96 -27.42 19.31
N HIS A 157 1.49 -26.24 19.55
CA HIS A 157 2.25 -25.45 18.61
C HIS A 157 3.76 -25.61 18.88
N ARG A 158 4.54 -25.77 17.80
CA ARG A 158 6.01 -25.84 17.82
C ARG A 158 6.59 -24.75 16.93
N ALA A 159 7.82 -24.36 17.22
CA ALA A 159 8.64 -23.60 16.29
C ALA A 159 8.78 -24.38 14.98
N ALA A 160 8.62 -23.68 13.85
CA ALA A 160 8.68 -24.30 12.54
C ALA A 160 9.33 -23.36 11.51
N SER A 161 9.93 -23.92 10.46
CA SER A 161 10.61 -23.16 9.41
C SER A 161 10.23 -23.63 8.01
N PHE A 162 10.24 -22.69 7.06
CA PHE A 162 10.21 -22.93 5.62
C PHE A 162 11.56 -22.53 5.01
N GLY A 163 12.06 -23.31 4.06
CA GLY A 163 13.30 -23.06 3.31
C GLY A 163 14.58 -23.65 3.91
N LEU A 164 14.57 -24.11 5.17
CA LEU A 164 15.74 -24.79 5.78
C LEU A 164 15.83 -26.29 5.44
N HIS A 165 14.69 -26.90 5.11
CA HIS A 165 14.60 -28.32 4.78
C HIS A 165 13.74 -28.50 3.51
N GLY A 166 14.38 -28.87 2.40
CA GLY A 166 13.69 -29.05 1.12
C GLY A 166 13.70 -27.77 0.28
N ALA A 167 12.63 -27.55 -0.49
CA ALA A 167 12.53 -26.42 -1.40
C ALA A 167 12.39 -25.09 -0.63
N ASP A 168 13.17 -24.09 -1.03
CA ASP A 168 13.10 -22.74 -0.49
C ASP A 168 12.24 -21.80 -1.37
N LEU A 169 12.17 -20.52 -1.00
CA LEU A 169 11.41 -19.54 -1.75
C LEU A 169 11.96 -19.32 -3.17
N ARG A 170 13.27 -19.43 -3.36
CA ARG A 170 13.92 -19.26 -4.67
C ARG A 170 13.57 -20.43 -5.59
N ASP A 171 13.53 -21.66 -5.06
CA ASP A 171 13.04 -22.83 -5.79
C ASP A 171 11.58 -22.65 -6.22
N VAL A 172 10.73 -22.18 -5.30
CA VAL A 172 9.30 -21.91 -5.57
C VAL A 172 9.11 -20.84 -6.65
N LEU A 173 10.03 -19.88 -6.75
CA LEU A 173 9.97 -18.78 -7.71
C LEU A 173 10.73 -19.04 -9.02
N ALA A 174 11.43 -20.17 -9.15
CA ALA A 174 12.35 -20.44 -10.26
C ALA A 174 11.70 -20.30 -11.64
N ASP A 175 10.47 -20.79 -11.78
CA ASP A 175 9.69 -20.76 -13.02
C ASP A 175 8.72 -19.56 -13.11
N ASP A 176 8.76 -18.62 -12.16
CA ASP A 176 7.94 -17.41 -12.27
C ASP A 176 8.43 -16.53 -13.43
N GLU A 177 7.54 -16.25 -14.38
CA GLU A 177 7.86 -15.48 -15.59
C GLU A 177 8.35 -14.05 -15.31
N HIS A 178 8.06 -13.48 -14.13
CA HIS A 178 8.47 -12.13 -13.75
C HIS A 178 9.68 -12.11 -12.81
N LEU A 179 9.76 -13.06 -11.87
CA LEU A 179 10.74 -13.08 -10.79
C LEU A 179 11.92 -14.03 -11.07
N GLY A 180 11.69 -15.14 -11.75
CA GLY A 180 12.71 -16.11 -12.15
C GLY A 180 13.95 -15.48 -12.80
N PRO A 181 13.80 -14.55 -13.77
CA PRO A 181 14.93 -13.87 -14.41
C PRO A 181 15.81 -13.04 -13.46
N PHE A 182 15.31 -12.66 -12.27
CA PHE A 182 16.03 -11.84 -11.29
C PHE A 182 16.65 -12.67 -10.17
N LEU A 183 16.30 -13.96 -10.02
CA LEU A 183 16.88 -14.82 -8.98
C LEU A 183 18.41 -14.93 -9.06
N PRO A 184 19.06 -15.00 -10.24
CA PRO A 184 20.53 -15.05 -10.31
C PRO A 184 21.23 -13.74 -9.93
N LEU A 185 20.50 -12.65 -9.76
CA LEU A 185 21.05 -11.33 -9.45
C LEU A 185 21.21 -11.13 -7.93
N PRO A 186 22.23 -10.40 -7.47
CA PRO A 186 22.33 -9.96 -6.09
C PRO A 186 21.20 -9.01 -5.67
N GLY A 187 20.78 -9.02 -4.40
CA GLY A 187 19.70 -8.18 -3.88
C GLY A 187 19.94 -6.68 -4.15
N LYS A 188 21.14 -6.19 -3.79
CA LYS A 188 21.59 -4.80 -4.07
C LYS A 188 21.76 -4.46 -5.56
N ASP A 189 21.59 -5.43 -6.46
CA ASP A 189 21.56 -5.27 -7.91
C ASP A 189 20.14 -5.48 -8.48
N ASN A 190 19.11 -5.25 -7.66
CA ASN A 190 17.69 -5.50 -7.97
C ASN A 190 17.34 -6.98 -8.18
N GLY A 191 18.13 -7.91 -7.62
CA GLY A 191 17.77 -9.32 -7.49
C GLY A 191 16.69 -9.56 -6.43
N LEU A 192 16.35 -10.83 -6.19
CA LEU A 192 15.41 -11.18 -5.11
C LEU A 192 15.97 -10.72 -3.76
N ASP A 193 15.14 -10.00 -3.03
CA ASP A 193 15.47 -9.47 -1.72
C ASP A 193 14.19 -9.23 -0.92
N VAL A 194 13.97 -10.04 0.12
CA VAL A 194 12.81 -9.98 1.00
C VAL A 194 13.18 -9.17 2.22
N GLU A 195 12.43 -8.10 2.49
CA GLU A 195 12.65 -7.30 3.70
C GLU A 195 11.36 -7.19 4.52
N GLY A 196 10.23 -6.89 3.86
CA GLY A 196 8.96 -6.77 4.57
C GLY A 196 8.26 -8.10 4.85
N ILE A 197 7.67 -8.22 6.04
CA ILE A 197 6.75 -9.31 6.38
C ILE A 197 5.53 -8.82 7.16
N ALA A 198 4.35 -9.29 6.76
CA ALA A 198 3.12 -9.13 7.51
C ALA A 198 2.36 -10.46 7.57
N VAL A 199 1.64 -10.72 8.67
CA VAL A 199 0.86 -11.95 8.86
C VAL A 199 -0.56 -11.60 9.29
N ALA A 200 -1.55 -12.19 8.62
CA ALA A 200 -2.96 -11.98 8.91
C ALA A 200 -3.75 -13.29 8.73
N GLY A 201 -4.14 -13.88 9.86
CA GLY A 201 -4.72 -15.21 9.88
C GLY A 201 -3.71 -16.24 9.35
N PRO A 202 -4.09 -17.06 8.36
CA PRO A 202 -3.19 -18.06 7.80
C PRO A 202 -2.27 -17.52 6.68
N ARG A 203 -2.45 -16.24 6.28
CA ARG A 203 -1.70 -15.65 5.17
C ARG A 203 -0.46 -14.93 5.66
N VAL A 204 0.65 -15.14 4.95
CA VAL A 204 1.92 -14.44 5.14
C VAL A 204 2.20 -13.61 3.88
N TYR A 205 2.42 -12.31 4.07
CA TYR A 205 2.79 -11.38 3.01
C TYR A 205 4.28 -11.09 3.10
N LEU A 206 5.02 -11.34 2.02
CA LEU A 206 6.44 -11.02 1.89
C LEU A 206 6.63 -9.85 0.91
N GLY A 207 7.12 -8.73 1.41
CA GLY A 207 7.45 -7.55 0.65
C GLY A 207 8.85 -7.64 0.08
N LEU A 208 8.97 -7.46 -1.24
CA LEU A 208 10.25 -7.51 -1.91
C LEU A 208 10.86 -6.11 -2.03
N ARG A 209 12.08 -5.91 -1.49
CA ARG A 209 12.91 -4.75 -1.86
C ARG A 209 13.25 -4.84 -3.35
N GLY A 210 13.66 -6.03 -3.78
CA GLY A 210 13.96 -6.35 -5.17
C GLY A 210 13.36 -7.69 -5.57
N PRO A 211 12.98 -7.88 -6.86
CA PRO A 211 13.10 -6.93 -7.95
C PRO A 211 11.95 -5.90 -8.00
N VAL A 212 12.26 -4.68 -8.48
CA VAL A 212 11.25 -3.70 -8.91
C VAL A 212 11.14 -3.70 -10.44
N LEU A 213 9.92 -3.92 -10.94
CA LEU A 213 9.64 -4.16 -12.35
C LEU A 213 9.03 -2.91 -13.01
N ARG A 214 9.82 -2.14 -13.75
CA ARG A 214 9.37 -0.85 -14.37
C ARG A 214 8.67 0.09 -13.37
N GLY A 215 9.15 0.12 -12.13
CA GLY A 215 8.61 0.92 -11.05
C GLY A 215 7.42 0.31 -10.30
N TRP A 216 7.19 -0.98 -10.46
CA TRP A 216 6.24 -1.77 -9.69
C TRP A 216 6.98 -2.65 -8.70
N ALA A 217 6.74 -2.43 -7.41
CA ALA A 217 7.21 -3.32 -6.35
C ALA A 217 6.32 -4.55 -6.27
N VAL A 218 6.83 -5.61 -5.66
CA VAL A 218 6.16 -6.90 -5.57
C VAL A 218 5.95 -7.27 -4.11
N VAL A 219 4.76 -7.78 -3.81
CA VAL A 219 4.44 -8.43 -2.53
C VAL A 219 3.93 -9.83 -2.86
N LEU A 220 4.54 -10.86 -2.27
CA LEU A 220 4.09 -12.25 -2.36
C LEU A 220 3.11 -12.53 -1.23
N GLU A 221 2.01 -13.21 -1.51
CA GLU A 221 1.10 -13.76 -0.50
C GLU A 221 1.26 -15.29 -0.50
N LEU A 222 1.59 -15.83 0.67
CA LEU A 222 1.86 -17.24 0.93
C LEU A 222 0.84 -17.81 1.93
N HIS A 223 0.64 -19.12 1.89
CA HIS A 223 -0.17 -19.84 2.86
C HIS A 223 0.65 -20.99 3.49
N PRO A 224 1.54 -20.68 4.44
CA PRO A 224 2.37 -21.69 5.09
C PRO A 224 1.59 -22.48 6.15
N GLU A 225 1.63 -23.80 6.06
CA GLU A 225 1.05 -24.72 7.03
C GLU A 225 2.12 -25.66 7.60
N VAL A 226 1.88 -26.15 8.82
CA VAL A 226 2.77 -27.11 9.46
C VAL A 226 2.64 -28.45 8.74
N ASP A 227 3.77 -29.11 8.46
CA ASP A 227 3.74 -30.52 8.02
C ASP A 227 3.28 -31.42 9.18
N PRO A 228 2.16 -32.15 9.05
CA PRO A 228 1.67 -33.04 10.11
C PRO A 228 2.64 -34.17 10.46
N ALA A 229 3.50 -34.60 9.53
CA ALA A 229 4.50 -35.64 9.73
C ALA A 229 5.83 -35.08 10.29
N ALA A 230 6.07 -33.78 10.12
CA ALA A 230 7.27 -33.08 10.55
C ALA A 230 6.91 -31.68 11.11
N PRO A 231 6.37 -31.59 12.34
CA PRO A 231 5.80 -30.36 12.88
C PRO A 231 6.75 -29.16 13.03
N GLU A 232 8.04 -29.39 12.89
CA GLU A 232 9.11 -28.39 12.81
C GLU A 232 9.25 -27.76 11.41
N ARG A 233 8.51 -28.23 10.42
CA ARG A 233 8.57 -27.78 9.03
C ARG A 233 7.28 -27.09 8.62
N LEU A 234 7.44 -26.02 7.86
CA LEU A 234 6.37 -25.35 7.14
C LEU A 234 6.42 -25.76 5.67
N HIS A 235 5.26 -26.00 5.07
CA HIS A 235 5.10 -26.17 3.64
C HIS A 235 4.10 -25.15 3.11
N LEU A 236 4.21 -24.78 1.84
CA LEU A 236 3.28 -23.85 1.22
C LEU A 236 2.08 -24.61 0.66
N THR A 237 0.90 -24.27 1.15
CA THR A 237 -0.36 -24.78 0.61
C THR A 237 -0.76 -23.97 -0.60
N ALA A 238 -1.19 -24.66 -1.66
CA ALA A 238 -1.60 -24.02 -2.90
C ALA A 238 -2.89 -23.22 -2.70
N PHE A 239 -2.99 -22.09 -3.42
CA PHE A 239 -4.22 -21.33 -3.57
C PHE A 239 -5.19 -22.05 -4.53
N ASP A 240 -6.41 -21.52 -4.67
CA ASP A 240 -7.47 -22.10 -5.51
C ASP A 240 -7.07 -22.31 -6.99
N ASP A 241 -6.06 -21.56 -7.46
CA ASP A 241 -5.50 -21.67 -8.81
C ASP A 241 -4.36 -22.70 -8.92
N GLY A 242 -4.08 -23.43 -7.84
CA GLY A 242 -3.04 -24.46 -7.75
C GLY A 242 -1.62 -23.91 -7.54
N ARG A 243 -1.44 -22.58 -7.44
CA ARG A 243 -0.11 -21.98 -7.23
C ARG A 243 0.25 -21.92 -5.75
N PRO A 244 1.54 -22.09 -5.38
CA PRO A 244 1.99 -22.03 -3.98
C PRO A 244 2.08 -20.59 -3.43
N TYR A 245 1.89 -19.57 -4.28
CA TYR A 245 1.87 -18.16 -3.90
C TYR A 245 0.98 -17.34 -4.82
N ARG A 246 0.53 -16.18 -4.32
CA ARG A 246 -0.03 -15.09 -5.12
C ARG A 246 0.94 -13.92 -5.19
N LYS A 247 0.83 -13.12 -6.26
CA LYS A 247 1.71 -11.99 -6.51
C LYS A 247 0.91 -10.70 -6.67
N HIS A 248 1.15 -9.75 -5.79
CA HIS A 248 0.57 -8.41 -5.85
C HIS A 248 1.65 -7.44 -6.31
N VAL A 249 1.27 -6.47 -7.14
CA VAL A 249 2.20 -5.46 -7.65
C VAL A 249 1.75 -4.07 -7.26
N LEU A 250 2.63 -3.31 -6.62
CA LEU A 250 2.33 -2.00 -6.03
C LEU A 250 3.04 -0.90 -6.81
N ARG A 251 2.34 0.19 -7.13
CA ARG A 251 2.94 1.35 -7.82
C ARG A 251 3.69 2.25 -6.83
N LEU A 252 4.84 1.77 -6.32
CA LEU A 252 5.71 2.50 -5.38
C LEU A 252 6.72 3.43 -6.09
N ARG A 253 6.48 3.76 -7.36
CA ARG A 253 7.23 4.75 -8.14
C ARG A 253 8.74 4.47 -8.29
N GLY A 254 9.13 3.19 -8.32
CA GLY A 254 10.55 2.81 -8.43
C GLY A 254 11.19 2.34 -7.13
N LEU A 255 10.49 2.51 -6.00
CA LEU A 255 10.93 2.04 -4.69
C LEU A 255 10.54 0.57 -4.49
N GLY A 256 11.34 -0.15 -3.71
CA GLY A 256 11.05 -1.49 -3.21
C GLY A 256 10.32 -1.45 -1.87
N VAL A 257 9.84 -2.60 -1.41
CA VAL A 257 9.27 -2.75 -0.07
C VAL A 257 10.39 -3.01 0.93
N ARG A 258 10.49 -2.18 1.95
CA ARG A 258 11.40 -2.32 3.10
C ARG A 258 10.73 -3.03 4.25
N ASP A 259 9.48 -2.69 4.52
CA ASP A 259 8.71 -3.34 5.59
C ASP A 259 7.20 -3.30 5.36
N LEU A 260 6.46 -4.23 6.01
CA LEU A 260 5.00 -4.36 5.92
C LEU A 260 4.38 -4.41 7.33
N CYS A 261 3.47 -3.49 7.64
CA CYS A 261 2.83 -3.44 8.96
C CYS A 261 1.29 -3.48 8.85
N PRO A 262 0.61 -4.51 9.38
CA PRO A 262 -0.85 -4.54 9.45
C PRO A 262 -1.45 -3.37 10.24
N HIS A 263 -2.55 -2.81 9.73
CA HIS A 263 -3.30 -1.76 10.40
C HIS A 263 -4.78 -1.81 10.02
N GLY A 264 -5.60 -2.48 10.85
CA GLY A 264 -6.98 -2.84 10.50
C GLY A 264 -7.01 -3.80 9.31
N ASP A 265 -7.83 -3.52 8.30
CA ASP A 265 -7.91 -4.28 7.05
C ASP A 265 -6.82 -3.90 6.02
N ASP A 266 -6.03 -2.86 6.33
CA ASP A 266 -5.01 -2.31 5.44
C ASP A 266 -3.61 -2.85 5.78
N LEU A 267 -2.68 -2.72 4.83
CA LEU A 267 -1.24 -2.89 5.06
C LEU A 267 -0.52 -1.55 4.88
N LEU A 268 0.23 -1.12 5.88
CA LEU A 268 1.24 -0.08 5.72
C LEU A 268 2.47 -0.68 5.05
N VAL A 269 3.05 0.07 4.12
CA VAL A 269 4.21 -0.35 3.32
C VAL A 269 5.29 0.72 3.47
N LEU A 270 6.37 0.39 4.17
CA LEU A 270 7.58 1.19 4.12
C LEU A 270 8.27 0.91 2.78
N ALA A 271 8.57 1.97 2.03
CA ALA A 271 9.14 1.87 0.70
C ALA A 271 10.38 2.75 0.57
N GLY A 272 11.45 2.20 -0.01
CA GLY A 272 12.74 2.86 -0.17
C GLY A 272 13.52 2.39 -1.41
N PRO A 273 14.72 2.94 -1.65
CA PRO A 273 15.55 2.56 -2.79
C PRO A 273 15.88 1.06 -2.79
N THR A 274 16.08 0.48 -3.98
CA THR A 274 16.33 -0.98 -4.13
C THR A 274 17.81 -1.35 -4.18
N MET A 275 18.67 -0.39 -4.51
CA MET A 275 20.12 -0.56 -4.61
C MET A 275 20.80 0.20 -3.47
N ASP A 276 22.13 0.18 -3.46
CA ASP A 276 23.01 0.81 -2.45
C ASP A 276 23.01 2.35 -2.48
N LEU A 277 21.96 2.99 -2.97
CA LEU A 277 21.83 4.45 -2.99
C LEU A 277 20.95 4.95 -1.85
N ASP A 278 21.28 6.14 -1.36
CA ASP A 278 20.36 6.94 -0.57
C ASP A 278 19.24 7.48 -1.46
N GLY A 279 18.04 7.63 -0.90
CA GLY A 279 16.92 8.15 -1.67
C GLY A 279 15.60 8.21 -0.92
N PRO A 280 14.52 8.59 -1.61
CA PRO A 280 13.24 8.84 -0.99
C PRO A 280 12.72 7.64 -0.22
N VAL A 281 12.31 7.89 1.03
CA VAL A 281 11.62 6.91 1.87
C VAL A 281 10.19 7.37 2.12
N HIS A 282 9.23 6.47 1.91
CA HIS A 282 7.81 6.76 2.01
C HIS A 282 7.08 5.66 2.77
N VAL A 283 6.05 6.04 3.52
CA VAL A 283 5.06 5.10 4.02
C VAL A 283 3.83 5.19 3.15
N PHE A 284 3.48 4.08 2.50
CA PHE A 284 2.23 3.93 1.77
C PHE A 284 1.23 3.12 2.59
N ARG A 285 -0.05 3.23 2.24
CA ARG A 285 -1.13 2.40 2.76
C ARG A 285 -1.79 1.70 1.59
N TRP A 286 -1.72 0.37 1.59
CA TRP A 286 -2.48 -0.49 0.70
C TRP A 286 -3.83 -0.80 1.35
N HIS A 287 -4.86 -0.17 0.82
CA HIS A 287 -6.21 -0.26 1.36
C HIS A 287 -6.88 -1.59 1.08
N GLY A 288 -7.45 -2.20 2.13
CA GLY A 288 -8.15 -3.48 2.06
C GLY A 288 -7.25 -4.64 1.63
N ALA A 289 -5.93 -4.51 1.83
CA ALA A 289 -4.95 -5.54 1.46
C ALA A 289 -5.29 -6.89 2.06
N LEU A 290 -5.68 -6.91 3.34
CA LEU A 290 -6.02 -8.14 4.05
C LEU A 290 -7.38 -8.71 3.65
N GLN A 291 -8.17 -8.00 2.85
CA GLN A 291 -9.45 -8.48 2.33
C GLN A 291 -9.35 -8.92 0.87
N ALA A 292 -8.17 -8.80 0.25
CA ALA A 292 -7.94 -9.28 -1.11
C ALA A 292 -7.96 -10.80 -1.14
N ASP A 293 -8.73 -11.36 -2.07
CA ASP A 293 -8.89 -12.79 -2.34
C ASP A 293 -8.25 -13.21 -3.67
N THR A 294 -7.67 -12.25 -4.40
CA THR A 294 -7.03 -12.47 -5.70
C THR A 294 -5.79 -11.57 -5.85
N PRO A 295 -4.83 -11.93 -6.71
CA PRO A 295 -3.72 -11.06 -7.08
C PRO A 295 -4.17 -9.65 -7.50
N GLN A 296 -3.50 -8.61 -6.98
CA GLN A 296 -3.89 -7.22 -7.24
C GLN A 296 -2.79 -6.41 -7.94
N VAL A 297 -3.22 -5.55 -8.87
CA VAL A 297 -2.43 -4.42 -9.37
C VAL A 297 -2.81 -3.18 -8.58
N VAL A 298 -2.01 -2.87 -7.57
CA VAL A 298 -2.32 -1.90 -6.51
C VAL A 298 -1.84 -0.50 -6.91
N ARG A 299 -2.78 0.40 -7.16
CA ARG A 299 -2.56 1.82 -7.52
C ARG A 299 -3.85 2.63 -7.32
N GLY A 300 -3.73 3.96 -7.34
CA GLY A 300 -4.89 4.86 -7.27
C GLY A 300 -5.60 4.72 -5.92
N ASP A 301 -6.90 4.47 -5.92
CA ASP A 301 -7.72 4.37 -4.70
C ASP A 301 -7.30 3.21 -3.76
N LEU A 302 -6.54 2.23 -4.25
CA LEU A 302 -6.03 1.13 -3.43
C LEU A 302 -4.71 1.46 -2.72
N LEU A 303 -4.05 2.57 -3.08
CA LEU A 303 -2.73 2.91 -2.57
C LEU A 303 -2.58 4.42 -2.35
N THR A 304 -2.54 4.82 -1.09
CA THR A 304 -2.24 6.20 -0.69
C THR A 304 -0.80 6.29 -0.20
N ARG A 305 -0.16 7.43 -0.44
CA ARG A 305 1.10 7.76 0.23
C ARG A 305 0.74 8.54 1.48
N GLU A 306 0.98 7.95 2.64
CA GLU A 306 0.64 8.52 3.93
C GLU A 306 1.72 9.50 4.38
N LEU A 307 2.98 9.06 4.37
CA LEU A 307 4.11 9.80 4.95
C LEU A 307 5.30 9.87 4.00
N ASP A 308 6.04 10.97 4.11
CA ASP A 308 7.42 11.10 3.63
C ASP A 308 8.33 11.06 4.87
N LEU A 309 9.28 10.13 4.91
CA LEU A 309 10.25 10.01 6.00
C LEU A 309 11.58 10.67 5.60
N PRO A 310 12.29 11.30 6.55
CA PRO A 310 13.64 11.80 6.29
C PRO A 310 14.59 10.64 6.00
N TYR A 311 15.62 10.90 5.21
CA TYR A 311 16.71 9.97 4.93
C TYR A 311 18.03 10.77 4.91
N GLY A 312 19.09 10.18 5.44
CA GLY A 312 20.43 10.75 5.42
C GLY A 312 21.20 10.38 4.15
N GLU A 313 22.46 10.84 4.08
CA GLU A 313 23.45 10.36 3.11
C GLU A 313 24.34 9.32 3.80
N GLY A 314 24.13 8.03 3.52
CA GLY A 314 24.84 6.91 4.13
C GLY A 314 24.55 6.69 5.62
N HIS A 315 23.43 7.20 6.12
CA HIS A 315 22.96 7.04 7.50
C HIS A 315 21.45 7.27 7.62
N ASP A 316 20.86 6.86 8.74
CA ASP A 316 19.42 7.01 9.02
C ASP A 316 18.54 6.34 7.96
N HIS A 317 18.87 5.12 7.57
CA HIS A 317 18.09 4.37 6.60
C HIS A 317 16.91 3.74 7.33
N ALA A 318 15.70 4.26 7.15
CA ALA A 318 14.54 3.64 7.76
C ALA A 318 14.31 2.26 7.13
N GLU A 319 14.38 1.22 7.95
CA GLU A 319 14.26 -0.18 7.53
C GLU A 319 13.04 -0.88 8.15
N GLY A 320 12.63 -0.52 9.37
CA GLY A 320 11.51 -1.16 10.05
C GLY A 320 10.44 -0.19 10.58
N ILE A 321 9.17 -0.61 10.53
CA ILE A 321 8.03 0.15 11.06
C ILE A 321 7.10 -0.68 11.96
N GLY A 322 6.58 -0.08 13.03
CA GLY A 322 5.60 -0.73 13.92
C GLY A 322 4.55 0.24 14.42
N VAL A 323 3.28 -0.16 14.45
CA VAL A 323 2.20 0.67 15.00
C VAL A 323 2.29 0.69 16.53
N LEU A 324 2.22 1.88 17.14
CA LEU A 324 2.21 2.07 18.59
C LEU A 324 0.83 2.51 19.10
N GLY A 325 0.46 2.00 20.28
CA GLY A 325 -0.77 2.38 20.98
C GLY A 325 -2.04 1.77 20.38
N PRO A 326 -3.22 2.04 20.96
CA PRO A 326 -4.50 1.66 20.37
C PRO A 326 -4.77 2.45 19.07
N ASP A 327 -5.71 1.96 18.25
CA ASP A 327 -6.06 2.50 16.92
C ASP A 327 -6.52 3.99 16.91
N ASP A 328 -6.73 4.60 18.07
CA ASP A 328 -7.24 5.97 18.20
C ASP A 328 -6.10 7.00 18.18
N GLY A 329 -5.65 7.30 16.96
CA GLY A 329 -4.53 8.22 16.67
C GLY A 329 -3.24 7.46 16.37
N PRO A 330 -3.18 6.70 15.27
CA PRO A 330 -2.14 5.71 15.09
C PRO A 330 -0.77 6.38 14.92
N ARG A 331 0.17 5.99 15.78
CA ARG A 331 1.57 6.40 15.73
C ARG A 331 2.37 5.27 15.13
N LEU A 332 3.39 5.60 14.36
CA LEU A 332 4.33 4.65 13.78
C LEU A 332 5.68 4.83 14.45
N LEU A 333 6.20 3.78 15.06
CA LEU A 333 7.60 3.66 15.43
C LEU A 333 8.39 3.33 14.16
N VAL A 334 9.51 4.04 13.94
CA VAL A 334 10.43 3.82 12.83
C VAL A 334 11.81 3.56 13.40
N VAL A 335 12.39 2.41 13.07
CA VAL A 335 13.79 2.07 13.35
C VAL A 335 14.63 2.28 12.10
N HIS A 336 15.92 2.53 12.32
CA HIS A 336 16.85 2.87 11.25
C HIS A 336 18.07 1.96 11.32
N ASP A 337 18.54 1.55 10.16
CA ASP A 337 19.88 1.03 9.96
C ASP A 337 20.88 2.20 9.84
N SER A 338 22.14 1.91 10.20
CA SER A 338 23.25 2.86 10.16
C SER A 338 22.89 4.22 10.79
N PRO A 339 22.47 4.25 12.06
CA PRO A 339 22.01 5.46 12.72
C PRO A 339 23.09 6.53 12.74
N SER A 340 22.71 7.77 12.45
CA SER A 340 23.58 8.94 12.61
C SER A 340 24.09 9.08 14.05
N PRO A 341 25.22 9.79 14.24
CA PRO A 341 25.68 10.15 15.58
C PRO A 341 24.60 10.82 16.45
N ASP A 342 23.68 11.59 15.85
CA ASP A 342 22.57 12.27 16.56
C ASP A 342 21.48 11.31 17.07
N ARG A 343 21.50 10.05 16.64
CA ARG A 343 20.63 8.97 17.13
C ARG A 343 21.30 8.08 18.16
N LEU A 344 22.60 8.23 18.38
CA LEU A 344 23.37 7.50 19.37
C LEU A 344 23.49 8.36 20.64
N THR A 345 23.01 7.84 21.77
CA THR A 345 23.09 8.56 23.05
C THR A 345 24.38 8.20 23.80
N ASP A 346 24.79 9.05 24.75
CA ASP A 346 26.00 8.85 25.54
C ASP A 346 26.02 7.52 26.34
N ASP A 347 24.83 6.98 26.67
CA ASP A 347 24.67 5.68 27.34
C ASP A 347 24.64 4.48 26.36
N GLY A 348 24.90 4.73 25.07
CA GLY A 348 24.92 3.73 24.00
C GLY A 348 23.54 3.21 23.58
N SER A 349 22.48 3.95 23.88
CA SER A 349 21.14 3.67 23.36
C SER A 349 20.97 4.20 21.94
N VAL A 350 20.02 3.63 21.19
CA VAL A 350 19.67 4.07 19.83
C VAL A 350 18.30 4.75 19.87
N LEU A 351 18.14 5.86 19.15
CA LEU A 351 16.89 6.61 19.07
C LEU A 351 16.05 6.20 17.86
N ALA A 352 14.87 5.63 18.14
CA ALA A 352 13.83 5.39 17.16
C ALA A 352 12.86 6.59 17.07
N ASP A 353 12.29 6.84 15.90
CA ASP A 353 11.34 7.93 15.70
C ASP A 353 9.91 7.46 15.92
N VAL A 354 9.08 8.32 16.50
CA VAL A 354 7.63 8.15 16.55
C VAL A 354 7.01 9.23 15.69
N VAL A 355 6.30 8.81 14.65
CA VAL A 355 5.63 9.69 13.70
C VAL A 355 4.12 9.47 13.74
N ARG A 356 3.35 10.53 13.58
CA ARG A 356 1.89 10.46 13.56
C ARG A 356 1.40 10.07 12.18
N LEU A 357 0.62 8.99 12.06
CA LEU A 357 -0.06 8.69 10.81
C LEU A 357 -1.24 9.66 10.62
N PRO A 358 -1.53 10.09 9.38
CA PRO A 358 -2.74 10.84 9.08
C PRO A 358 -3.91 9.93 9.45
N GLY A 359 -4.84 10.42 10.28
CA GLY A 359 -5.93 9.59 10.79
C GLY A 359 -6.68 8.91 9.63
N ALA A 360 -6.89 7.60 9.73
CA ALA A 360 -7.80 6.92 8.83
C ALA A 360 -9.20 7.54 9.02
N PRO A 361 -9.95 7.90 7.96
CA PRO A 361 -11.31 8.37 8.14
C PRO A 361 -12.13 7.24 8.79
N CYS A 362 -12.51 7.45 10.06
CA CYS A 362 -13.34 6.55 10.83
C CYS A 362 -14.63 6.27 10.05
N ARG A 363 -14.79 5.05 9.53
CA ARG A 363 -16.07 4.58 9.02
C ARG A 363 -16.84 4.09 10.23
N SER A 364 -17.74 4.91 10.75
CA SER A 364 -18.68 4.47 11.79
C SER A 364 -19.53 3.31 11.26
N VAL A 365 -19.41 2.17 11.92
CA VAL A 365 -20.40 1.08 11.84
C VAL A 365 -21.65 1.60 12.54
N PRO A 366 -22.85 1.57 11.94
CA PRO A 366 -24.06 1.96 12.65
C PRO A 366 -24.32 0.96 13.77
N ASP A 367 -24.39 1.48 14.99
CA ASP A 367 -24.72 0.78 16.21
C ASP A 367 -26.07 0.03 16.06
N ARG A 368 -26.05 -1.29 16.29
CA ARG A 368 -27.26 -2.12 16.34
C ARG A 368 -27.84 -2.05 17.75
N GLY A 369 -28.48 -0.93 18.06
CA GLY A 369 -29.15 -0.75 19.35
C GLY A 369 -30.20 0.36 19.29
N GLY A 370 -31.39 0.07 18.76
CA GLY A 370 -32.47 1.07 18.72
C GLY A 370 -33.80 0.47 18.30
N VAL A 371 -34.70 0.35 19.27
CA VAL A 371 -36.07 -0.15 19.17
C VAL A 371 -36.85 0.55 18.05
N LEU A 372 -37.50 -0.24 17.19
CA LEU A 372 -38.44 0.21 16.16
C LEU A 372 -39.69 0.87 16.79
N PRO A 373 -40.02 2.13 16.48
CA PRO A 373 -41.36 2.65 16.71
C PRO A 373 -42.28 2.21 15.57
N GLN A 374 -43.45 1.72 15.96
CA GLN A 374 -44.51 1.20 15.11
C GLN A 374 -45.03 2.26 14.13
N ARG A 375 -45.23 1.86 12.86
CA ARG A 375 -45.98 2.64 11.88
C ARG A 375 -47.48 2.53 12.13
N GLN A 376 -48.18 3.65 12.11
CA GLN A 376 -49.60 3.70 11.74
C GLN A 376 -49.79 4.49 10.43
N PRO A 377 -50.86 4.17 9.65
CA PRO A 377 -50.90 4.43 8.21
C PRO A 377 -51.87 5.56 7.84
N THR A 378 -51.50 6.42 6.90
CA THR A 378 -52.50 7.10 6.06
C THR A 378 -51.99 7.39 4.64
N ALA A 379 -52.75 6.83 3.70
CA ALA A 379 -53.11 7.32 2.35
C ALA A 379 -52.01 7.72 1.35
N GLY A 380 -51.91 6.94 0.26
CA GLY A 380 -51.72 7.50 -1.09
C GLY A 380 -53.10 7.72 -1.74
N PRO A 381 -53.20 8.12 -3.02
CA PRO A 381 -52.13 8.42 -3.98
C PRO A 381 -52.33 9.75 -4.76
N GLU A 382 -51.26 10.41 -5.21
CA GLU A 382 -51.37 11.30 -6.39
C GLU A 382 -50.14 11.19 -7.30
N VAL A 383 -50.41 10.89 -8.57
CA VAL A 383 -49.50 10.95 -9.71
C VAL A 383 -49.76 12.28 -10.41
N GLY A 384 -48.75 13.15 -10.51
CA GLY A 384 -48.82 14.31 -11.39
C GLY A 384 -47.90 15.47 -10.98
N GLY A 385 -46.83 15.70 -11.76
CA GLY A 385 -46.00 16.90 -11.69
C GLY A 385 -44.50 16.61 -11.67
N THR A 386 -43.91 16.33 -12.83
CA THR A 386 -42.45 16.34 -12.97
C THR A 386 -41.94 17.77 -12.89
N ALA A 387 -41.69 18.25 -11.67
CA ALA A 387 -40.78 19.37 -11.48
C ALA A 387 -39.38 18.89 -11.90
N SER A 388 -38.80 19.51 -12.93
CA SER A 388 -37.37 19.34 -13.20
C SER A 388 -36.61 19.68 -11.91
N PRO A 389 -35.63 18.86 -11.50
CA PRO A 389 -34.86 19.15 -10.29
C PRO A 389 -34.21 20.54 -10.45
N ASP A 390 -34.36 21.40 -9.44
CA ASP A 390 -33.76 22.73 -9.42
C ASP A 390 -32.24 22.61 -9.24
N VAL A 391 -31.54 22.58 -10.37
CA VAL A 391 -30.10 22.41 -10.44
C VAL A 391 -29.45 23.62 -11.07
N HIS A 392 -28.26 23.97 -10.62
CA HIS A 392 -27.55 25.14 -11.12
C HIS A 392 -26.04 24.88 -11.18
N LEU A 393 -25.38 25.56 -12.12
CA LEU A 393 -23.95 25.40 -12.40
C LEU A 393 -23.15 26.49 -11.71
N ARG A 394 -22.27 26.11 -10.78
CA ARG A 394 -21.40 27.04 -10.03
C ARG A 394 -19.94 26.91 -10.46
N GLU A 395 -19.20 28.01 -10.42
CA GLU A 395 -17.73 27.96 -10.52
C GLU A 395 -17.15 27.19 -9.34
N ILE A 396 -16.07 26.46 -9.60
CA ILE A 396 -15.39 25.68 -8.58
C ILE A 396 -14.34 26.59 -7.95
N THR A 397 -14.52 26.83 -6.66
CA THR A 397 -13.64 27.63 -5.80
C THR A 397 -12.75 26.70 -4.98
N ASP A 398 -11.85 27.25 -4.15
CA ASP A 398 -11.04 26.41 -3.25
C ASP A 398 -11.85 25.80 -2.10
N GLU A 399 -12.90 26.49 -1.64
CA GLU A 399 -13.76 26.04 -0.53
C GLU A 399 -14.59 24.81 -0.88
N ASP A 400 -15.12 24.74 -2.10
CA ASP A 400 -15.93 23.60 -2.54
C ASP A 400 -15.15 22.57 -3.36
N ARG A 401 -13.85 22.83 -3.61
CA ARG A 401 -12.99 21.96 -4.41
C ARG A 401 -12.96 20.53 -3.89
N GLU A 402 -12.86 20.36 -2.58
CA GLU A 402 -12.79 19.03 -1.97
C GLU A 402 -14.13 18.29 -2.06
N ALA A 403 -15.24 18.98 -1.78
CA ALA A 403 -16.59 18.41 -1.88
C ALA A 403 -16.92 18.00 -3.32
N VAL A 404 -16.55 18.82 -4.30
CA VAL A 404 -16.72 18.54 -5.72
C VAL A 404 -15.78 17.41 -6.19
N ARG A 405 -14.56 17.33 -5.66
CA ARG A 405 -13.65 16.18 -5.88
C ARG A 405 -14.13 14.89 -5.22
N ALA A 406 -14.99 14.97 -4.20
CA ALA A 406 -15.57 13.82 -3.52
C ALA A 406 -16.73 13.16 -4.28
N LEU A 407 -17.25 13.77 -5.35
CA LEU A 407 -18.34 13.21 -6.15
C LEU A 407 -17.92 11.89 -6.84
N ARG A 408 -18.82 10.90 -6.86
CA ARG A 408 -18.55 9.55 -7.41
C ARG A 408 -19.69 9.04 -8.26
N VAL A 409 -19.41 8.44 -9.42
CA VAL A 409 -20.42 7.65 -10.17
C VAL A 409 -20.56 6.23 -9.62
N ARG A 410 -21.64 5.52 -9.97
CA ARG A 410 -21.82 4.10 -9.62
C ARG A 410 -20.69 3.24 -10.19
N GLY A 411 -20.33 2.16 -9.51
CA GLY A 411 -19.16 1.32 -9.84
C GLY A 411 -19.11 0.86 -11.31
N ARG A 412 -20.26 0.50 -11.88
CA ARG A 412 -20.37 0.05 -13.29
C ARG A 412 -20.11 1.15 -14.34
N GLN A 413 -20.15 2.42 -13.94
CA GLN A 413 -19.93 3.58 -14.82
C GLN A 413 -18.54 4.20 -14.64
N LYS A 414 -17.74 3.75 -13.66
CA LYS A 414 -16.40 4.30 -13.38
C LYS A 414 -15.42 4.15 -14.55
N ARG A 415 -15.61 3.14 -15.41
CA ARG A 415 -14.81 2.96 -16.63
C ARG A 415 -15.08 4.01 -17.71
N PHE A 416 -16.24 4.66 -17.68
CA PHE A 416 -16.70 5.55 -18.75
C PHE A 416 -16.56 7.04 -18.44
N VAL A 417 -16.22 7.41 -17.20
CA VAL A 417 -16.10 8.82 -16.79
C VAL A 417 -14.95 8.96 -15.78
N ALA A 418 -13.94 9.77 -16.11
CA ALA A 418 -12.85 10.07 -15.18
C ALA A 418 -13.34 10.83 -13.95
N SER A 419 -12.60 10.71 -12.83
CA SER A 419 -12.93 11.45 -11.61
C SER A 419 -12.85 12.97 -11.82
N VAL A 420 -13.52 13.73 -10.95
CA VAL A 420 -13.47 15.20 -11.01
C VAL A 420 -12.03 15.71 -10.79
N SER A 421 -11.25 15.07 -9.92
CA SER A 421 -9.83 15.39 -9.72
C SER A 421 -8.98 15.18 -10.97
N CYS A 422 -9.22 14.08 -11.71
CA CYS A 422 -8.56 13.84 -12.99
C CYS A 422 -9.01 14.89 -14.02
N SER A 423 -10.31 15.16 -14.10
CA SER A 423 -10.87 16.14 -15.03
C SER A 423 -10.29 17.55 -14.84
N LEU A 424 -10.12 17.99 -13.59
CA LEU A 424 -9.50 19.28 -13.29
C LEU A 424 -7.99 19.31 -13.59
N ARG A 425 -7.30 18.16 -13.47
CA ARG A 425 -5.89 18.03 -13.89
C ARG A 425 -5.77 18.07 -15.41
N ASP A 426 -6.59 17.30 -16.12
CA ASP A 426 -6.65 17.28 -17.59
C ASP A 426 -6.88 18.70 -18.14
N ALA A 427 -7.76 19.47 -17.49
CA ALA A 427 -8.00 20.87 -17.80
C ALA A 427 -6.76 21.76 -17.59
N ALA A 428 -6.04 21.57 -16.47
CA ALA A 428 -4.82 22.34 -16.16
C ALA A 428 -3.65 21.99 -17.10
N GLU A 429 -3.55 20.74 -17.52
CA GLU A 429 -2.50 20.24 -18.43
C GLU A 429 -2.82 20.55 -19.90
N THR A 430 -4.09 20.84 -20.23
CA THR A 430 -4.57 21.10 -21.60
C THR A 430 -5.28 22.46 -21.72
N PRO A 431 -4.65 23.59 -21.34
CA PRO A 431 -5.29 24.91 -21.42
C PRO A 431 -5.71 25.30 -22.85
N GLN A 432 -5.06 24.74 -23.87
CA GLN A 432 -5.38 24.91 -25.29
C GLN A 432 -6.76 24.36 -25.68
N ALA A 433 -7.31 23.41 -24.92
CA ALA A 433 -8.68 22.90 -25.10
C ALA A 433 -9.75 23.92 -24.64
N ASN A 434 -9.32 25.03 -24.04
CA ASN A 434 -10.18 26.04 -23.44
C ASN A 434 -11.23 25.42 -22.50
N PRO A 435 -10.78 24.71 -21.44
CA PRO A 435 -11.67 23.98 -20.56
C PRO A 435 -12.55 24.92 -19.75
N TRP A 436 -13.86 24.67 -19.78
CA TRP A 436 -14.87 25.34 -18.98
C TRP A 436 -15.48 24.34 -18.01
N SER A 437 -15.16 24.47 -16.72
CA SER A 437 -15.59 23.55 -15.66
C SER A 437 -16.60 24.19 -14.71
N ARG A 438 -17.62 23.43 -14.31
CA ARG A 438 -18.60 23.83 -13.29
C ARG A 438 -18.97 22.66 -12.38
N ALA A 439 -19.20 22.96 -11.11
CA ALA A 439 -19.90 22.05 -10.21
C ALA A 439 -21.41 22.15 -10.43
N VAL A 440 -22.10 21.01 -10.34
CA VAL A 440 -23.56 20.93 -10.42
C VAL A 440 -24.10 20.84 -9.00
N TYR A 441 -24.95 21.78 -8.63
CA TYR A 441 -25.60 21.85 -7.32
C TYR A 441 -27.10 21.58 -7.42
N CYS A 442 -27.68 21.01 -6.38
CA CYS A 442 -29.12 20.93 -6.15
C CYS A 442 -29.40 21.52 -4.76
N GLY A 443 -29.99 22.72 -4.71
CA GLY A 443 -29.90 23.55 -3.50
C GLY A 443 -28.44 23.90 -3.19
N ASP A 444 -27.99 23.65 -1.96
CA ASP A 444 -26.60 23.92 -1.53
C ASP A 444 -25.68 22.69 -1.56
N GLU A 445 -26.18 21.52 -2.00
CA GLU A 445 -25.36 20.32 -2.06
C GLU A 445 -24.75 20.10 -3.45
N PRO A 446 -23.44 19.82 -3.57
CA PRO A 446 -22.83 19.43 -4.83
C PRO A 446 -23.29 18.02 -5.19
N VAL A 447 -23.91 17.89 -6.36
CA VAL A 447 -24.51 16.63 -6.85
C VAL A 447 -23.87 16.15 -8.15
N GLY A 448 -23.00 16.94 -8.78
CA GLY A 448 -22.35 16.59 -10.03
C GLY A 448 -21.25 17.56 -10.47
N PHE A 449 -20.68 17.28 -11.62
CA PHE A 449 -19.61 18.04 -12.25
C PHE A 449 -19.77 17.99 -13.77
N VAL A 450 -19.53 19.12 -14.44
CA VAL A 450 -19.55 19.22 -15.90
C VAL A 450 -18.33 19.98 -16.39
N MET A 451 -17.76 19.52 -17.50
CA MET A 451 -16.62 20.15 -18.15
C MET A 451 -16.80 20.13 -19.66
N LEU A 452 -16.56 21.27 -20.31
CA LEU A 452 -16.60 21.44 -21.75
C LEU A 452 -15.23 21.91 -22.26
N SER A 453 -14.88 21.54 -23.48
CA SER A 453 -13.94 22.30 -24.30
C SER A 453 -14.72 23.37 -25.04
N TRP A 454 -14.51 24.64 -24.67
CA TRP A 454 -15.33 25.76 -25.15
C TRP A 454 -14.67 26.49 -26.31
N LYS A 455 -15.08 26.23 -27.56
CA LYS A 455 -14.52 26.87 -28.77
C LYS A 455 -12.99 27.00 -28.73
N PRO A 456 -12.23 25.90 -28.57
CA PRO A 456 -10.78 25.97 -28.49
C PRO A 456 -10.21 26.64 -29.75
N ARG A 457 -9.09 27.35 -29.61
CA ARG A 457 -8.48 28.12 -30.72
C ARG A 457 -7.74 27.22 -31.72
N LYS A 458 -7.33 26.02 -31.30
CA LYS A 458 -6.55 25.04 -32.08
C LYS A 458 -7.03 23.62 -31.74
N GLY A 459 -6.58 22.63 -32.51
CA GLY A 459 -6.91 21.21 -32.30
C GLY A 459 -8.18 20.75 -33.01
N ARG A 460 -8.52 19.47 -32.85
CA ARG A 460 -9.61 18.77 -33.55
C ARG A 460 -10.96 19.49 -33.40
N TYR A 461 -11.27 20.00 -32.21
CA TYR A 461 -12.55 20.65 -31.91
C TYR A 461 -12.51 22.17 -32.04
N ARG A 462 -11.57 22.72 -32.83
CA ARG A 462 -11.41 24.16 -33.03
C ARG A 462 -12.74 24.84 -33.37
N GLY A 463 -13.08 25.89 -32.62
CA GLY A 463 -14.28 26.69 -32.85
C GLY A 463 -15.61 25.99 -32.51
N ARG A 464 -15.58 24.80 -31.91
CA ARG A 464 -16.77 24.00 -31.57
C ARG A 464 -16.92 23.81 -30.06
N HIS A 465 -18.10 23.40 -29.60
CA HIS A 465 -18.34 23.03 -28.20
C HIS A 465 -18.33 21.52 -28.05
N PHE A 466 -17.48 21.03 -27.15
CA PHE A 466 -17.36 19.60 -26.87
C PHE A 466 -17.60 19.35 -25.39
N LEU A 467 -18.60 18.54 -25.06
CA LEU A 467 -18.83 18.05 -23.70
C LEU A 467 -17.74 17.04 -23.38
N TRP A 468 -16.77 17.47 -22.57
CA TRP A 468 -15.61 16.66 -22.23
C TRP A 468 -15.91 15.74 -21.04
N ARG A 469 -16.65 16.22 -20.03
CA ARG A 469 -17.07 15.40 -18.88
C ARG A 469 -18.46 15.79 -18.42
N LEU A 470 -19.26 14.79 -18.09
CA LEU A 470 -20.51 14.93 -17.33
C LEU A 470 -20.56 13.84 -16.27
N LEU A 471 -20.61 14.24 -15.01
CA LEU A 471 -20.61 13.36 -13.87
C LEU A 471 -21.75 13.75 -12.93
N ILE A 472 -22.67 12.83 -12.64
CA ILE A 472 -23.66 12.98 -11.57
C ILE A 472 -23.35 11.95 -10.50
N ASP A 473 -23.27 12.40 -9.25
CA ASP A 473 -22.95 11.55 -8.12
C ASP A 473 -23.99 10.45 -7.94
N LYS A 474 -23.52 9.24 -7.62
CA LYS A 474 -24.29 7.99 -7.51
C LYS A 474 -25.50 8.12 -6.57
N ARG A 475 -25.42 8.99 -5.56
CA ARG A 475 -26.50 9.27 -4.59
C ARG A 475 -27.70 9.97 -5.26
N TYR A 476 -27.43 10.68 -6.36
CA TYR A 476 -28.37 11.57 -7.05
C TYR A 476 -28.72 11.11 -8.48
N GLN A 477 -28.10 10.04 -8.97
CA GLN A 477 -28.45 9.44 -10.27
C GLN A 477 -29.89 8.91 -10.30
N GLY A 478 -30.51 8.93 -11.49
CA GLY A 478 -31.89 8.46 -11.71
C GLY A 478 -32.98 9.50 -11.42
N ARG A 479 -32.61 10.71 -10.99
CA ARG A 479 -33.55 11.80 -10.64
C ARG A 479 -33.71 12.88 -11.72
N GLY A 480 -33.26 12.60 -12.95
CA GLY A 480 -33.33 13.58 -14.06
C GLY A 480 -32.26 14.68 -14.08
N ILE A 481 -31.37 14.75 -13.08
CA ILE A 481 -30.34 15.80 -12.94
C ILE A 481 -29.42 15.89 -14.17
N GLY A 482 -28.92 14.75 -14.68
CA GLY A 482 -28.05 14.77 -15.87
C GLY A 482 -28.74 15.36 -17.11
N ARG A 483 -30.06 15.14 -17.26
CA ARG A 483 -30.85 15.75 -18.33
C ARG A 483 -31.00 17.25 -18.12
N ALA A 484 -31.27 17.70 -16.90
CA ALA A 484 -31.38 19.12 -16.56
C ALA A 484 -30.06 19.87 -16.81
N VAL A 485 -28.92 19.28 -16.42
CA VAL A 485 -27.59 19.83 -16.71
C VAL A 485 -27.36 19.93 -18.22
N LEU A 486 -27.62 18.88 -19.00
CA LEU A 486 -27.46 18.93 -20.45
C LEU A 486 -28.36 19.99 -21.11
N THR A 487 -29.59 20.17 -20.62
CA THR A 487 -30.48 21.24 -21.11
C THR A 487 -29.87 22.62 -20.89
N GLN A 488 -29.35 22.91 -19.69
CA GLN A 488 -28.68 24.20 -19.41
C GLN A 488 -27.43 24.40 -20.29
N ILE A 489 -26.63 23.35 -20.49
CA ILE A 489 -25.47 23.42 -21.38
C ILE A 489 -25.89 23.73 -22.82
N VAL A 490 -26.96 23.10 -23.32
CA VAL A 490 -27.49 23.38 -24.66
C VAL A 490 -27.93 24.84 -24.79
N ASP A 491 -28.60 25.38 -23.78
CA ASP A 491 -29.05 26.77 -23.79
C ASP A 491 -27.85 27.75 -23.76
N LEU A 492 -26.81 27.45 -22.97
CA LEU A 492 -25.55 28.21 -22.97
C LEU A 492 -24.84 28.16 -24.34
N VAL A 493 -24.77 26.99 -24.96
CA VAL A 493 -24.15 26.81 -26.28
C VAL A 493 -24.94 27.56 -27.36
N ARG A 494 -26.28 27.53 -27.31
CA ARG A 494 -27.13 28.30 -28.24
C ARG A 494 -26.97 29.80 -28.05
N ALA A 495 -26.95 30.27 -26.80
CA ALA A 495 -26.73 31.69 -26.49
C ALA A 495 -25.36 32.19 -26.97
N ASP A 496 -24.35 31.31 -27.00
CA ASP A 496 -23.03 31.56 -27.58
C ASP A 496 -22.98 31.37 -29.10
N GLY A 497 -24.10 31.10 -29.77
CA GLY A 497 -24.22 30.94 -31.21
C GLY A 497 -23.72 29.59 -31.75
N GLY A 498 -23.59 28.57 -30.90
CA GLY A 498 -23.25 27.21 -31.29
C GLY A 498 -24.40 26.51 -32.03
N THR A 499 -24.08 25.88 -33.16
CA THR A 499 -25.05 25.15 -34.01
C THR A 499 -25.07 23.65 -33.73
N GLU A 500 -24.17 23.17 -32.89
CA GLU A 500 -24.06 21.77 -32.47
C GLU A 500 -23.35 21.65 -31.12
N LEU A 501 -23.62 20.57 -30.39
CA LEU A 501 -22.84 20.13 -29.24
C LEU A 501 -22.28 18.73 -29.52
N LEU A 502 -20.97 18.58 -29.36
CA LEU A 502 -20.26 17.31 -29.54
C LEU A 502 -19.96 16.64 -28.20
N THR A 503 -19.83 15.32 -28.19
CA THR A 503 -19.27 14.52 -27.09
C THR A 503 -18.73 13.22 -27.67
N SER A 504 -17.95 12.45 -26.93
CA SER A 504 -17.59 11.08 -27.30
C SER A 504 -17.99 10.10 -26.19
N TYR A 505 -18.01 8.81 -26.52
CA TYR A 505 -18.16 7.76 -25.52
C TYR A 505 -17.44 6.47 -25.94
N GLU A 506 -16.91 5.74 -24.96
CA GLU A 506 -16.39 4.40 -25.17
C GLU A 506 -17.54 3.36 -25.31
N PRO A 507 -17.57 2.55 -26.37
CA PRO A 507 -18.56 1.49 -26.53
C PRO A 507 -18.45 0.42 -25.44
N GLY A 508 -19.59 -0.02 -24.89
CA GLY A 508 -19.60 -1.13 -23.92
C GLY A 508 -20.93 -1.25 -23.18
N GLU A 509 -21.15 -2.42 -22.56
CA GLU A 509 -22.36 -2.69 -21.77
C GLU A 509 -22.49 -1.68 -20.61
N GLY A 510 -23.66 -1.05 -20.45
CA GLY A 510 -23.85 -0.02 -19.42
C GLY A 510 -23.16 1.32 -19.68
N GLY A 511 -22.64 1.54 -20.89
CA GLY A 511 -22.08 2.83 -21.33
C GLY A 511 -23.12 3.96 -21.43
N PRO A 512 -22.69 5.22 -21.62
CA PRO A 512 -23.57 6.38 -21.58
C PRO A 512 -24.41 6.56 -22.86
N TRP A 513 -24.23 5.72 -23.89
CA TRP A 513 -24.94 5.82 -25.16
C TRP A 513 -26.48 5.91 -25.03
N PRO A 514 -27.18 5.02 -24.29
CA PRO A 514 -28.63 5.12 -24.16
C PRO A 514 -29.11 6.41 -23.49
N PHE A 515 -28.25 7.09 -22.73
CA PHE A 515 -28.55 8.40 -22.13
C PHE A 515 -28.44 9.51 -23.18
N TYR A 516 -27.32 9.59 -23.91
CA TYR A 516 -27.12 10.59 -24.96
C TYR A 516 -28.09 10.43 -26.12
N GLN A 517 -28.38 9.18 -26.54
CA GLN A 517 -29.34 8.88 -27.59
C GLN A 517 -30.75 9.38 -27.23
N ARG A 518 -31.21 9.13 -25.99
CA ARG A 518 -32.52 9.59 -25.50
C ARG A 518 -32.62 11.11 -25.40
N PHE A 519 -31.49 11.81 -25.24
CA PHE A 519 -31.45 13.27 -25.25
C PHE A 519 -31.50 13.85 -26.68
N GLY A 520 -31.09 13.08 -27.70
CA GLY A 520 -31.14 13.48 -29.11
C GLY A 520 -29.79 13.48 -29.84
N PHE A 521 -28.71 13.06 -29.18
CA PHE A 521 -27.41 12.89 -29.83
C PHE A 521 -27.45 11.76 -30.86
N ARG A 522 -26.69 11.92 -31.94
CA ARG A 522 -26.53 10.95 -33.02
C ARG A 522 -25.04 10.70 -33.30
N PRO A 523 -24.61 9.47 -33.62
CA PRO A 523 -23.22 9.22 -34.00
C PRO A 523 -22.87 10.02 -35.25
N THR A 524 -21.65 10.56 -35.31
CA THR A 524 -21.14 11.27 -36.48
C THR A 524 -20.52 10.31 -37.52
N GLY A 525 -20.18 9.09 -37.09
CA GLY A 525 -19.37 8.14 -37.85
C GLY A 525 -17.87 8.29 -37.60
N GLU A 526 -17.44 9.30 -36.84
CA GLU A 526 -16.05 9.48 -36.44
C GLU A 526 -15.73 8.79 -35.12
N THR A 527 -14.46 8.45 -34.93
CA THR A 527 -13.89 8.00 -33.66
C THR A 527 -12.77 8.93 -33.18
N ASP A 528 -12.59 9.04 -31.87
CA ASP A 528 -11.52 9.79 -31.20
C ASP A 528 -10.96 8.94 -30.06
N ASP A 529 -9.67 8.56 -30.15
CA ASP A 529 -9.00 7.67 -29.19
C ASP A 529 -9.78 6.38 -28.83
N GLY A 530 -10.48 5.81 -29.82
CA GLY A 530 -11.30 4.60 -29.65
C GLY A 530 -12.74 4.86 -29.18
N GLU A 531 -13.09 6.10 -28.85
CA GLU A 531 -14.45 6.51 -28.50
C GLU A 531 -15.25 6.95 -29.74
N ILE A 532 -16.56 6.68 -29.75
CA ILE A 532 -17.46 7.09 -30.83
C ILE A 532 -17.90 8.53 -30.60
N VAL A 533 -17.67 9.40 -31.60
CA VAL A 533 -18.09 10.80 -31.54
C VAL A 533 -19.58 10.93 -31.83
N LEU A 534 -20.26 11.69 -30.97
CA LEU A 534 -21.68 11.99 -31.02
C LEU A 534 -21.89 13.48 -31.28
N ARG A 535 -22.98 13.79 -31.96
CA ARG A 535 -23.42 15.15 -32.26
C ARG A 535 -24.88 15.35 -31.90
N LEU A 536 -25.16 16.43 -31.18
CA LEU A 536 -26.49 16.99 -31.02
C LEU A 536 -26.60 18.25 -31.90
N PRO A 537 -27.37 18.22 -33.00
CA PRO A 537 -27.65 19.41 -33.78
C PRO A 537 -28.47 20.41 -32.97
N LEU A 538 -28.05 21.68 -32.97
CA LEU A 538 -28.72 22.79 -32.33
C LEU A 538 -29.18 23.77 -33.43
N PRO A 539 -30.27 23.47 -34.15
CA PRO A 539 -30.78 24.39 -35.17
C PRO A 539 -31.09 25.74 -34.53
N ALA A 540 -30.79 26.81 -35.25
CA ALA A 540 -31.22 28.16 -34.87
C ALA A 540 -32.74 28.15 -34.71
N SER A 541 -33.21 28.66 -33.57
CA SER A 541 -34.65 28.84 -33.32
C SER A 541 -35.22 29.95 -34.21
#